data_AF-A0A543AWL8-F1
#
_entry.id   AF-A0A543AWL8-F1
#
_cell.length_a   1.000
_cell.length_b   1.000
_cell.length_c   1.000
_cell.angle_alpha   90.00
_cell.angle_beta   90.00
_cell.angle_gamma   90.00
#
_symmetry.space_group_name_H-M   'P 1'
#
loop_
_entity.id
_entity.type
_entity.pdbx_description
1 polymer ?
#
loop_
_entity_poly.entity_id
_entity_poly.type
_entity_poly.pdbx_seq_one_letter_code
_entity_poly.pdbx_strand_id
1 'polypeptide(L)'
;MEQHVTDPLRDDLNLLADDVRPVDLVHRVRTGSRRLALRRAALTATAAVLVIAAAATSAIGLTDSADTTVSADHDALPDDPDIARLLNPPITPVTELSGAVYHLDSDDRLLSWYPATGQTTVVSTTSGDTAVSPDGRYTARVTEDGRVIVGELSDPTDAGTVVADSVDSSCGSPQWIPGSDAMLVKTDKGWQEISMGGDTRPITSQARCINATARAVDGYLIGYLGDDERNQPSIRVVHSSGQVVASIPAGLVDGYWVTNLVSMSPTGRHLCVNLAEAASDGPGTCDAVIDTWTSTVAVHPEDGFTALSVFPDDDHLLTWQRIAGQDRPGWDLVDVDGRVVATGPAGPDPAGFRPLRYVP
;
A
#
# COMPACT_ATOMS: atom_id res chain seq x y z
N MET A 1 38.35 45.37 26.88
CA MET A 1 37.58 45.37 25.62
C MET A 1 37.36 43.91 25.28
N GLU A 2 36.39 43.28 25.94
CA GLU A 2 36.07 41.86 25.76
C GLU A 2 35.13 41.73 24.57
N GLN A 3 35.58 41.04 23.53
CA GLN A 3 34.73 40.69 22.38
C GLN A 3 33.82 39.53 22.80
N HIS A 4 32.53 39.83 22.98
CA HIS A 4 31.50 38.81 23.01
C HIS A 4 31.44 38.14 21.63
N VAL A 5 31.94 36.92 21.54
CA VAL A 5 31.69 36.03 20.41
C VAL A 5 30.25 35.53 20.59
N THR A 6 29.32 36.09 19.82
CA THR A 6 27.97 35.55 19.67
C THR A 6 28.06 34.20 18.98
N ASP A 7 27.42 33.20 19.58
CA ASP A 7 27.33 31.85 19.06
C ASP A 7 26.30 31.86 17.91
N PRO A 8 26.70 31.66 16.65
CA PRO A 8 25.81 31.72 15.50
C PRO A 8 24.66 30.73 15.60
N LEU A 9 24.86 29.62 16.32
CA LEU A 9 23.82 28.64 16.59
C LEU A 9 22.68 29.22 17.44
N ARG A 10 23.04 30.12 18.37
CA ARG A 10 22.08 30.75 19.28
C ARG A 10 21.24 31.81 18.58
N ASP A 11 21.82 32.52 17.63
CA ASP A 11 21.11 33.51 16.82
C ASP A 11 20.16 32.83 15.82
N ASP A 12 20.59 31.73 15.19
CA ASP A 12 19.73 30.92 14.31
C ASP A 12 18.55 30.28 15.06
N LEU A 13 18.77 29.79 16.28
CA LEU A 13 17.71 29.23 17.11
C LEU A 13 16.70 30.30 17.58
N ASN A 14 17.16 31.52 17.85
CA ASN A 14 16.26 32.63 18.21
C ASN A 14 15.43 33.09 17.00
N LEU A 15 16.01 33.12 15.80
CA LEU A 15 15.29 33.39 14.56
C LEU A 15 14.20 32.34 14.29
N LEU A 16 14.51 31.06 14.52
CA LEU A 16 13.53 29.98 14.35
C LEU A 16 12.40 30.05 15.41
N ALA A 17 12.70 30.54 16.62
CA ALA A 17 11.72 30.69 17.69
C ALA A 17 10.73 31.84 17.44
N ASP A 18 11.14 32.89 16.72
CA ASP A 18 10.26 34.02 16.37
C ASP A 18 9.32 33.68 15.20
N ASP A 19 9.73 32.81 14.28
CA ASP A 19 8.92 32.41 13.11
C ASP A 19 7.91 31.28 13.42
N VAL A 20 8.19 30.41 14.39
CA VAL A 20 7.30 29.29 14.72
C VAL A 20 6.27 29.74 15.75
N ARG A 21 5.06 30.07 15.29
CA ARG A 21 3.94 30.34 16.20
C ARG A 21 3.63 29.08 17.01
N PRO A 22 3.45 29.17 18.34
CA PRO A 22 3.11 28.02 19.19
C PRO A 22 1.88 27.22 18.71
N VAL A 23 0.98 27.87 17.95
CA VAL A 23 -0.23 27.27 17.38
C VAL A 23 0.10 26.22 16.32
N ASP A 24 1.16 26.39 15.53
CA ASP A 24 1.50 25.48 14.43
C ASP A 24 2.06 24.15 14.94
N LEU A 25 2.84 24.19 16.03
CA LEU A 25 3.33 23.00 16.71
C LEU A 25 2.19 22.23 17.40
N VAL A 26 1.26 22.95 18.06
CA VAL A 26 0.09 22.32 18.69
C VAL A 26 -0.84 21.70 17.64
N HIS A 27 -0.99 22.33 16.47
CA HIS A 27 -1.78 21.78 15.38
C HIS A 27 -1.13 20.51 14.80
N ARG A 28 0.18 20.54 14.47
CA ARG A 28 0.90 19.34 13.98
C ARG A 28 0.89 18.20 15.00
N VAL A 29 1.13 18.49 16.28
CA VAL A 29 1.10 17.48 17.34
C VAL A 29 -0.31 16.92 17.53
N ARG A 30 -1.37 17.74 17.45
CA ARG A 30 -2.76 17.25 17.54
C ARG A 30 -3.18 16.42 16.33
N THR A 31 -2.77 16.78 15.12
CA THR A 31 -3.06 16.02 13.90
C THR A 31 -2.36 14.66 13.93
N GLY A 32 -1.07 14.59 14.30
CA GLY A 32 -0.37 13.32 14.47
C GLY A 32 -0.89 12.47 15.63
N SER A 33 -1.17 13.08 16.79
CA SER A 33 -1.63 12.39 18.00
C SER A 33 -3.04 11.80 17.85
N ARG A 34 -3.97 12.49 17.17
CA ARG A 34 -5.34 11.98 16.97
C ARG A 34 -5.38 10.75 16.07
N ARG A 35 -4.57 10.70 15.01
CA ARG A 35 -4.48 9.53 14.12
C ARG A 35 -3.96 8.30 14.87
N LEU A 36 -2.92 8.48 15.68
CA LEU A 36 -2.40 7.41 16.55
C LEU A 36 -3.39 6.98 17.64
N ALA A 37 -4.15 7.92 18.22
CA ALA A 37 -5.14 7.61 19.25
C ALA A 37 -6.38 6.89 18.69
N LEU A 38 -6.87 7.29 17.51
CA LEU A 38 -7.98 6.62 16.82
C LEU A 38 -7.60 5.20 16.40
N ARG A 39 -6.38 5.01 15.86
CA ARG A 39 -5.85 3.68 15.54
C ARG A 39 -5.72 2.78 16.78
N ARG A 40 -5.28 3.32 17.91
CA ARG A 40 -5.19 2.56 19.18
C ARG A 40 -6.54 2.25 19.83
N ALA A 41 -7.55 3.10 19.66
CA ALA A 41 -8.88 2.90 20.23
C ALA A 41 -9.69 1.80 19.52
N ALA A 42 -9.46 1.58 18.22
CA ALA A 42 -10.07 0.47 17.48
C ALA A 42 -9.48 -0.90 17.86
N LEU A 43 -8.19 -0.95 18.22
CA LEU A 43 -7.45 -2.18 18.50
C LEU A 43 -7.64 -2.75 19.93
N THR A 44 -7.96 -1.91 20.92
CA THR A 44 -8.11 -2.36 22.31
C THR A 44 -9.40 -3.14 22.59
N ALA A 45 -10.40 -3.03 21.72
CA ALA A 45 -11.66 -3.79 21.86
C ALA A 45 -11.53 -5.25 21.39
N THR A 46 -10.63 -5.55 20.46
CA THR A 46 -10.44 -6.90 19.88
C THR A 46 -9.36 -7.73 20.59
N ALA A 47 -8.31 -7.09 21.10
CA ALA A 47 -7.21 -7.80 21.79
C ALA A 47 -7.64 -8.47 23.12
N ALA A 48 -8.66 -7.94 23.80
CA ALA A 48 -9.11 -8.48 25.10
C ALA A 48 -9.78 -9.87 25.00
N VAL A 49 -10.19 -10.31 23.80
CA VAL A 49 -10.89 -11.59 23.60
C VAL A 49 -9.93 -12.75 23.32
N LEU A 50 -8.70 -12.48 22.85
CA LEU A 50 -7.76 -13.52 22.38
C LEU A 50 -6.71 -13.97 23.41
N VAL A 51 -6.47 -13.21 24.48
CA VAL A 51 -5.40 -13.50 25.47
C VAL A 51 -5.71 -14.69 26.39
N ILE A 52 -6.91 -15.28 26.36
CA ILE A 52 -7.25 -16.43 27.21
C ILE A 52 -6.91 -17.80 26.56
N ALA A 53 -6.53 -17.85 25.28
CA ALA A 53 -6.41 -19.14 24.56
C ALA A 53 -4.97 -19.67 24.35
N ALA A 54 -3.91 -18.88 24.44
CA ALA A 54 -2.56 -19.31 24.04
C ALA A 54 -1.57 -19.37 25.21
N ALA A 55 -1.68 -20.42 26.02
CA ALA A 55 -0.64 -20.83 26.95
C ALA A 55 -0.30 -22.30 26.72
N ALA A 56 0.35 -22.59 25.59
CA ALA A 56 1.07 -23.84 25.37
C ALA A 56 2.25 -23.61 24.42
N THR A 57 3.41 -24.02 24.89
CA THR A 57 4.77 -23.88 24.36
C THR A 57 4.99 -24.44 22.96
N SER A 58 5.85 -23.79 22.16
CA SER A 58 6.79 -24.42 21.20
C SER A 58 7.91 -23.46 20.81
N ALA A 59 9.14 -23.95 20.85
CA ALA A 59 10.32 -23.30 20.29
C ALA A 59 10.41 -23.62 18.79
N ILE A 60 10.71 -22.64 17.93
CA ILE A 60 10.84 -22.82 16.48
C ILE A 60 12.27 -22.46 16.07
N GLY A 61 12.94 -23.42 15.43
CA GLY A 61 14.12 -23.19 14.60
C GLY A 61 13.68 -23.01 13.15
N LEU A 62 14.13 -21.92 12.53
CA LEU A 62 13.93 -21.63 11.10
C LEU A 62 14.84 -22.54 10.28
N THR A 63 14.27 -23.47 9.51
CA THR A 63 15.00 -24.25 8.49
C THR A 63 14.14 -24.41 7.25
N ASP A 64 14.74 -24.14 6.09
CA ASP A 64 14.31 -24.34 4.69
C ASP A 64 12.83 -24.15 4.33
N SER A 65 12.59 -23.20 3.42
CA SER A 65 11.29 -22.87 2.83
C SER A 65 10.52 -24.12 2.39
N ALA A 66 9.62 -24.58 3.25
CA ALA A 66 8.66 -25.62 2.92
C ALA A 66 7.44 -24.96 2.28
N ASP A 67 7.17 -25.28 1.02
CA ASP A 67 5.93 -24.89 0.33
C ASP A 67 4.72 -25.38 1.14
N THR A 68 4.07 -24.45 1.83
CA THR A 68 2.83 -24.74 2.56
C THR A 68 1.67 -24.50 1.60
N THR A 69 0.93 -25.56 1.28
CA THR A 69 -0.27 -25.50 0.43
C THR A 69 -1.51 -25.38 1.33
N VAL A 70 -2.20 -24.25 1.26
CA VAL A 70 -3.51 -24.07 1.89
C VAL A 70 -4.58 -24.32 0.83
N SER A 71 -5.55 -25.19 1.12
CA SER A 71 -6.65 -25.46 0.17
C SER A 71 -7.63 -24.29 0.17
N ALA A 72 -7.66 -23.49 -0.90
CA ALA A 72 -8.75 -22.54 -1.11
C ALA A 72 -9.96 -23.19 -1.78
N ASP A 73 -11.15 -22.82 -1.29
CA ASP A 73 -12.41 -23.09 -1.98
C ASP A 73 -12.43 -22.22 -3.24
N HIS A 74 -12.18 -22.86 -4.38
CA HIS A 74 -12.41 -22.26 -5.67
C HIS A 74 -13.81 -22.65 -6.12
N ASP A 75 -14.68 -21.66 -6.30
CA ASP A 75 -15.78 -21.86 -7.22
C ASP A 75 -15.15 -22.20 -8.58
N ALA A 76 -15.67 -23.23 -9.25
CA ALA A 76 -15.16 -23.70 -10.52
C ALA A 76 -14.85 -22.50 -11.42
N LEU A 77 -13.60 -22.41 -11.90
CA LEU A 77 -13.14 -21.35 -12.81
C LEU A 77 -14.27 -21.10 -13.82
N PRO A 78 -14.78 -19.87 -13.94
CA PRO A 78 -15.79 -19.60 -14.93
C PRO A 78 -15.22 -20.04 -16.28
N ASP A 79 -15.97 -20.81 -17.06
CA ASP A 79 -15.64 -21.20 -18.44
C ASP A 79 -15.61 -19.97 -19.40
N ASP A 80 -15.46 -18.78 -18.84
CA ASP A 80 -15.37 -17.53 -19.58
C ASP A 80 -13.99 -17.44 -20.24
N PRO A 81 -13.93 -17.44 -21.59
CA PRO A 81 -12.67 -17.36 -22.32
C PRO A 81 -11.94 -16.04 -22.08
N ASP A 82 -12.64 -14.97 -21.67
CA ASP A 82 -12.00 -13.70 -21.30
C ASP A 82 -11.27 -13.85 -19.98
N ILE A 83 -11.86 -14.54 -18.98
CA ILE A 83 -11.16 -14.89 -17.74
C ILE A 83 -9.95 -15.76 -18.05
N ALA A 84 -10.09 -16.79 -18.90
CA ALA A 84 -8.97 -17.65 -19.29
C ALA A 84 -7.81 -16.91 -19.98
N ARG A 85 -8.08 -15.84 -20.74
CA ARG A 85 -7.03 -14.99 -21.33
C ARG A 85 -6.33 -14.11 -20.31
N LEU A 86 -7.06 -13.64 -19.29
CA LEU A 86 -6.47 -12.93 -18.15
C LEU A 86 -5.53 -13.84 -17.34
N LEU A 87 -5.70 -15.17 -17.41
CA LEU A 87 -4.86 -16.14 -16.68
C LEU A 87 -3.43 -16.29 -17.23
N ASN A 88 -3.18 -15.94 -18.50
CA ASN A 88 -1.86 -16.09 -19.13
C ASN A 88 -1.55 -14.94 -20.11
N PRO A 89 -1.46 -13.69 -19.63
CA PRO A 89 -1.07 -12.61 -20.51
C PRO A 89 0.42 -12.77 -20.88
N PRO A 90 0.81 -12.33 -22.08
CA PRO A 90 2.21 -12.31 -22.47
C PRO A 90 2.97 -11.35 -21.55
N ILE A 91 3.84 -11.90 -20.70
CA ILE A 91 4.72 -11.12 -19.84
C ILE A 91 5.86 -10.59 -20.71
N THR A 92 5.96 -9.26 -20.82
CA THR A 92 7.12 -8.62 -21.45
C THR A 92 8.15 -8.38 -20.36
N PRO A 93 9.32 -9.04 -20.38
CA PRO A 93 10.32 -8.84 -19.33
C PRO A 93 10.75 -7.37 -19.28
N VAL A 94 10.65 -6.76 -18.10
CA VAL A 94 11.12 -5.39 -17.86
C VAL A 94 12.63 -5.41 -17.79
N THR A 95 13.29 -5.00 -18.87
CA THR A 95 14.75 -4.84 -18.89
C THR A 95 15.20 -3.49 -18.36
N GLU A 96 14.32 -2.48 -18.34
CA GLU A 96 14.61 -1.13 -17.87
C GLU A 96 13.37 -0.52 -17.18
N LEU A 97 13.55 -0.02 -15.95
CA LEU A 97 12.51 0.71 -15.21
C LEU A 97 12.48 2.18 -15.69
N SER A 98 11.76 2.48 -16.78
CA SER A 98 11.67 3.82 -17.37
C SER A 98 10.79 4.81 -16.59
N GLY A 99 9.94 4.28 -15.71
CA GLY A 99 8.92 5.05 -15.00
C GLY A 99 9.37 5.79 -13.75
N ALA A 100 8.39 6.43 -13.10
CA ALA A 100 8.53 7.12 -11.82
C ALA A 100 7.82 6.34 -10.69
N VAL A 101 8.49 6.24 -9.54
CA VAL A 101 7.91 5.80 -8.28
C VAL A 101 7.48 7.03 -7.49
N TYR A 102 6.18 7.13 -7.22
CA TYR A 102 5.62 8.18 -6.37
C TYR A 102 5.55 7.73 -4.92
N HIS A 103 6.00 8.60 -4.02
CA HIS A 103 6.01 8.34 -2.58
C HIS A 103 5.81 9.64 -1.79
N LEU A 104 5.38 9.49 -0.54
CA LEU A 104 5.38 10.58 0.44
C LEU A 104 6.65 10.52 1.29
N ASP A 105 7.26 11.67 1.57
CA ASP A 105 8.34 11.78 2.57
C ASP A 105 7.79 11.97 4.00
N SER A 106 8.70 12.22 4.95
CA SER A 106 8.40 12.48 6.35
C SER A 106 7.60 13.77 6.58
N ASP A 107 7.60 14.70 5.62
CA ASP A 107 6.85 15.96 5.67
C ASP A 107 5.52 15.87 4.89
N ASP A 108 5.08 14.65 4.54
CA ASP A 108 3.92 14.38 3.68
C ASP A 108 4.01 15.05 2.29
N ARG A 109 5.21 15.37 1.79
CA ARG A 109 5.35 15.88 0.42
C ARG A 109 5.31 14.73 -0.56
N LEU A 110 4.64 14.91 -1.69
CA LEU A 110 4.65 13.96 -2.79
C LEU A 110 5.91 14.15 -3.62
N LEU A 111 6.70 13.09 -3.76
CA LEU A 111 7.89 13.06 -4.60
C LEU A 111 7.74 11.99 -5.68
N SER A 112 8.41 12.20 -6.80
CA SER A 112 8.65 11.20 -7.84
C SER A 112 10.13 10.84 -7.86
N TRP A 113 10.44 9.55 -7.88
CA TRP A 113 11.80 9.03 -8.00
C TRP A 113 11.90 8.15 -9.24
N TYR A 114 12.94 8.32 -10.04
CA TYR A 114 13.16 7.60 -11.30
C TYR A 114 14.24 6.52 -11.11
N PRO A 115 13.89 5.22 -11.08
CA PRO A 115 14.85 4.17 -10.76
C PRO A 115 16.05 4.09 -11.70
N ALA A 116 15.83 4.36 -12.99
CA ALA A 116 16.89 4.34 -14.00
C ALA A 116 17.96 5.43 -13.80
N THR A 117 17.59 6.60 -13.29
CA THR A 117 18.51 7.75 -13.15
C THR A 117 18.89 8.06 -11.71
N GLY A 118 18.15 7.51 -10.74
CA GLY A 118 18.26 7.87 -9.33
C GLY A 118 17.74 9.27 -9.01
N GLN A 119 17.14 9.98 -9.97
CA GLN A 119 16.66 11.34 -9.79
C GLN A 119 15.39 11.36 -8.94
N THR A 120 15.31 12.29 -7.99
CA THR A 120 14.10 12.55 -7.18
C THR A 120 13.66 14.00 -7.34
N THR A 121 12.37 14.23 -7.51
CA THR A 121 11.77 15.57 -7.62
C THR A 121 10.55 15.68 -6.72
N VAL A 122 10.40 16.82 -6.03
CA VAL A 122 9.17 17.15 -5.31
C VAL A 122 8.11 17.54 -6.33
N VAL A 123 6.96 16.88 -6.27
CA VAL A 123 5.87 17.05 -7.22
C VAL A 123 4.73 17.87 -6.63
N SER A 124 4.41 17.65 -5.35
CA SER A 124 3.38 18.40 -4.65
C SER A 124 3.67 18.47 -3.15
N THR A 125 3.17 19.53 -2.50
CA THR A 125 3.22 19.72 -1.04
C THR A 125 1.91 19.32 -0.35
N THR A 126 1.02 18.63 -1.06
CA THR A 126 -0.26 18.14 -0.52
C THR A 126 -0.04 17.17 0.63
N SER A 127 -0.61 17.46 1.79
CA SER A 127 -0.61 16.54 2.92
C SER A 127 -1.75 15.51 2.84
N GLY A 128 -1.49 14.30 3.33
CA GLY A 128 -2.49 13.26 3.55
C GLY A 128 -2.42 12.06 2.59
N ASP A 129 -3.43 11.20 2.71
CA ASP A 129 -3.57 9.94 1.97
C ASP A 129 -3.88 10.26 0.49
N THR A 130 -2.79 10.42 -0.27
CA THR A 130 -2.79 10.81 -1.68
C THR A 130 -2.55 9.58 -2.55
N ALA A 131 -3.06 9.59 -3.78
CA ALA A 131 -2.79 8.60 -4.80
C ALA A 131 -2.55 9.28 -6.14
N VAL A 132 -1.61 8.76 -6.93
CA VAL A 132 -1.30 9.28 -8.27
C VAL A 132 -1.98 8.40 -9.32
N SER A 133 -2.57 9.04 -10.33
CA SER A 133 -3.24 8.33 -11.42
C SER A 133 -2.23 7.53 -12.26
N PRO A 134 -2.64 6.40 -12.86
CA PRO A 134 -1.76 5.54 -13.65
C PRO A 134 -1.07 6.25 -14.82
N ASP A 135 -1.68 7.27 -15.39
CA ASP A 135 -1.09 8.11 -16.44
C ASP A 135 -0.20 9.26 -15.90
N GLY A 136 -0.02 9.35 -14.58
CA GLY A 136 0.81 10.37 -13.93
C GLY A 136 0.28 11.80 -14.08
N ARG A 137 -0.99 11.99 -14.44
CA ARG A 137 -1.56 13.33 -14.71
C ARG A 137 -2.32 13.92 -13.53
N TYR A 138 -2.85 13.10 -12.64
CA TYR A 138 -3.72 13.52 -11.55
C TYR A 138 -3.25 13.00 -10.20
N THR A 139 -3.58 13.76 -9.16
CA THR A 139 -3.57 13.31 -7.77
C THR A 139 -5.01 13.19 -7.29
N ALA A 140 -5.29 12.18 -6.47
CA ALA A 140 -6.51 12.08 -5.69
C ALA A 140 -6.16 12.01 -4.22
N ARG A 141 -6.95 12.65 -3.35
CA ARG A 141 -6.78 12.56 -1.90
C ARG A 141 -8.12 12.54 -1.19
N VAL A 142 -8.19 11.82 -0.07
CA VAL A 142 -9.32 11.88 0.84
C VAL A 142 -9.03 12.91 1.94
N THR A 143 -9.90 13.90 2.09
CA THR A 143 -9.82 14.88 3.17
C THR A 143 -10.35 14.30 4.48
N GLU A 144 -9.99 14.91 5.61
CA GLU A 144 -10.44 14.43 6.93
C GLU A 144 -11.97 14.43 7.08
N ASP A 145 -12.66 15.35 6.41
CA ASP A 145 -14.12 15.44 6.35
C ASP A 145 -14.78 14.53 5.30
N GLY A 146 -14.02 13.60 4.71
CA GLY A 146 -14.54 12.55 3.83
C GLY A 146 -14.87 13.00 2.41
N ARG A 147 -14.21 14.06 1.91
CA ARG A 147 -14.30 14.45 0.49
C ARG A 147 -13.13 13.88 -0.29
N VAL A 148 -13.40 13.48 -1.53
CA VAL A 148 -12.35 13.11 -2.48
C VAL A 148 -12.08 14.30 -3.37
N ILE A 149 -10.84 14.77 -3.35
CA ILE A 149 -10.38 15.88 -4.18
C ILE A 149 -9.41 15.33 -5.21
N VAL A 150 -9.65 15.68 -6.48
CA VAL A 150 -8.78 15.34 -7.62
C VAL A 150 -8.17 16.61 -8.18
N GLY A 151 -6.85 16.67 -8.32
CA GLY A 151 -6.15 17.82 -8.91
C GLY A 151 -5.11 17.41 -9.94
N GLU A 152 -4.73 18.32 -10.82
CA GLU A 152 -3.65 18.11 -11.79
C GLU A 152 -2.30 17.99 -11.09
N LEU A 153 -1.54 16.94 -11.40
CA LEU A 153 -0.21 16.72 -10.82
C LEU A 153 0.79 17.79 -11.27
N SER A 154 0.63 18.33 -12.47
CA SER A 154 1.50 19.35 -13.05
C SER A 154 1.30 20.75 -12.48
N ASP A 155 0.19 21.00 -11.78
CA ASP A 155 -0.11 22.28 -11.16
C ASP A 155 -0.19 22.12 -9.62
N PRO A 156 0.91 22.35 -8.88
CA PRO A 156 0.89 22.25 -7.43
C PRO A 156 0.02 23.31 -6.75
N THR A 157 -0.50 24.30 -7.50
CA THR A 157 -1.43 25.31 -7.01
C THR A 157 -2.89 24.96 -7.26
N ASP A 158 -3.17 23.86 -7.98
CA ASP A 158 -4.52 23.39 -8.23
C ASP A 158 -5.19 23.01 -6.89
N ALA A 159 -6.28 23.70 -6.58
CA ALA A 159 -7.10 23.38 -5.41
C ALA A 159 -7.80 22.02 -5.54
N GLY A 160 -7.89 21.51 -6.78
CA GLY A 160 -8.59 20.30 -7.17
C GLY A 160 -10.10 20.47 -7.23
N THR A 161 -10.74 19.46 -7.81
CA THR A 161 -12.20 19.31 -7.89
C THR A 161 -12.66 18.26 -6.90
N VAL A 162 -13.72 18.55 -6.15
CA VAL A 162 -14.39 17.56 -5.30
C VAL A 162 -15.20 16.62 -6.21
N VAL A 163 -14.81 15.36 -6.29
CA VAL A 163 -15.49 14.34 -7.12
C VAL A 163 -16.42 13.45 -6.31
N ALA A 164 -16.24 13.40 -4.99
CA ALA A 164 -17.13 12.67 -4.09
C ALA A 164 -17.10 13.24 -2.68
N ASP A 165 -18.16 12.90 -1.94
CA ASP A 165 -18.33 13.19 -0.52
C ASP A 165 -18.70 11.91 0.24
N SER A 166 -18.74 11.99 1.57
CA SER A 166 -19.11 10.89 2.46
C SER A 166 -18.22 9.64 2.30
N VAL A 167 -16.96 9.82 1.91
CA VAL A 167 -15.94 8.79 1.93
C VAL A 167 -15.42 8.63 3.35
N ASP A 168 -15.19 7.38 3.75
CA ASP A 168 -14.62 7.08 5.05
C ASP A 168 -13.13 7.41 5.04
N SER A 169 -12.78 8.56 5.62
CA SER A 169 -11.41 9.08 5.68
C SER A 169 -10.46 8.25 6.53
N SER A 170 -10.95 7.20 7.21
CA SER A 170 -10.12 6.26 7.95
C SER A 170 -9.63 5.07 7.12
N CYS A 171 -10.16 4.87 5.91
CA CYS A 171 -9.97 3.65 5.11
C CYS A 171 -8.90 3.77 4.01
N GLY A 172 -7.98 4.74 4.15
CA GLY A 172 -6.80 4.90 3.32
C GLY A 172 -7.00 5.74 2.04
N SER A 173 -5.97 5.75 1.19
CA SER A 173 -5.93 6.51 -0.06
C SER A 173 -6.89 5.94 -1.12
N PRO A 174 -7.45 6.78 -2.02
CA PRO A 174 -8.22 6.32 -3.18
C PRO A 174 -7.35 5.42 -4.07
N GLN A 175 -7.94 4.39 -4.68
CA GLN A 175 -7.22 3.52 -5.61
C GLN A 175 -7.66 3.80 -7.04
N TRP A 176 -6.79 4.42 -7.84
CA TRP A 176 -7.08 4.73 -9.24
C TRP A 176 -7.31 3.48 -10.09
N ILE A 177 -8.32 3.56 -10.96
CA ILE A 177 -8.53 2.60 -12.05
C ILE A 177 -7.43 2.80 -13.10
N PRO A 178 -6.91 1.74 -13.75
CA PRO A 178 -5.87 1.83 -14.78
C PRO A 178 -6.14 2.84 -15.92
N GLY A 179 -7.40 3.13 -16.23
CA GLY A 179 -7.78 4.15 -17.21
C GLY A 179 -7.64 5.61 -16.75
N SER A 180 -7.27 5.85 -15.49
CA SER A 180 -7.21 7.18 -14.86
C SER A 180 -8.52 7.98 -14.85
N ASP A 181 -9.65 7.39 -15.22
CA ASP A 181 -10.96 8.06 -15.34
C ASP A 181 -11.89 7.83 -14.14
N ALA A 182 -11.48 6.96 -13.23
CA ALA A 182 -12.21 6.64 -12.01
C ALA A 182 -11.27 6.18 -10.89
N MET A 183 -11.81 6.01 -9.69
CA MET A 183 -11.11 5.48 -8.53
C MET A 183 -12.03 4.67 -7.62
N LEU A 184 -11.47 3.72 -6.89
CA LEU A 184 -12.14 3.01 -5.81
C LEU A 184 -11.95 3.76 -4.50
N VAL A 185 -13.05 3.94 -3.78
CA VAL A 185 -13.06 4.52 -2.44
C VAL A 185 -14.03 3.78 -1.54
N LYS A 186 -13.79 3.85 -0.23
CA LYS A 186 -14.67 3.24 0.77
C LYS A 186 -15.64 4.27 1.31
N THR A 187 -16.94 4.00 1.22
CA THR A 187 -18.01 4.82 1.80
C THR A 187 -18.74 4.05 2.90
N ASP A 188 -19.72 4.71 3.53
CA ASP A 188 -20.65 4.08 4.47
C ASP A 188 -21.44 2.90 3.86
N LYS A 189 -21.62 2.91 2.53
CA LYS A 189 -22.31 1.87 1.75
C LYS A 189 -21.40 0.73 1.27
N GLY A 190 -20.10 0.79 1.54
CA GLY A 190 -19.11 -0.17 1.05
C GLY A 190 -18.12 0.43 0.06
N TRP A 191 -17.40 -0.42 -0.69
CA TRP A 191 -16.52 0.07 -1.75
C TRP A 191 -17.33 0.49 -2.97
N GLN A 192 -16.98 1.65 -3.48
CA GLN A 192 -17.58 2.24 -4.67
C GLN A 192 -16.48 2.66 -5.63
N GLU A 193 -16.75 2.46 -6.90
CA GLU A 193 -16.04 3.12 -7.98
C GLU A 193 -16.67 4.50 -8.20
N ILE A 194 -15.83 5.52 -8.34
CA ILE A 194 -16.23 6.91 -8.53
C ILE A 194 -15.50 7.44 -9.76
N SER A 195 -16.26 7.91 -10.76
CA SER A 195 -15.69 8.55 -11.94
C SER A 195 -15.18 9.96 -11.61
N MET A 196 -14.31 10.51 -12.44
CA MET A 196 -13.91 11.92 -12.33
C MET A 196 -15.10 12.90 -12.42
N GLY A 197 -16.23 12.48 -13.01
CA GLY A 197 -17.48 13.24 -13.06
C GLY A 197 -18.34 13.13 -11.80
N GLY A 198 -17.95 12.27 -10.85
CA GLY A 198 -18.67 12.01 -9.59
C GLY A 198 -19.76 10.95 -9.69
N ASP A 199 -19.89 10.26 -10.82
CA ASP A 199 -20.79 9.10 -10.93
C ASP A 199 -20.25 7.97 -10.06
N THR A 200 -21.15 7.33 -9.30
CA THR A 200 -20.78 6.25 -8.38
C THR A 200 -21.35 4.90 -8.83
N ARG A 201 -20.56 3.85 -8.68
CA ARG A 201 -20.93 2.47 -8.99
C ARG A 201 -20.55 1.57 -7.82
N PRO A 202 -21.50 0.84 -7.20
CA PRO A 202 -21.19 -0.05 -6.09
C PRO A 202 -20.35 -1.24 -6.57
N ILE A 203 -19.34 -1.62 -5.78
CA ILE A 203 -18.53 -2.83 -5.99
C ILE A 203 -18.91 -3.91 -4.99
N THR A 204 -18.83 -3.61 -3.69
CA THR A 204 -19.17 -4.54 -2.62
C THR A 204 -19.53 -3.80 -1.34
N SER A 205 -20.48 -4.34 -0.57
CA SER A 205 -20.87 -3.82 0.74
C SER A 205 -20.14 -4.48 1.91
N GLN A 206 -19.36 -5.55 1.68
CA GLN A 206 -18.85 -6.44 2.73
C GLN A 206 -17.42 -6.16 3.18
N ALA A 207 -16.69 -5.29 2.48
CA ALA A 207 -15.28 -5.12 2.76
C ALA A 207 -15.00 -4.24 3.98
N ARG A 208 -13.91 -4.55 4.66
CA ARG A 208 -13.45 -3.82 5.84
C ARG A 208 -12.61 -2.61 5.45
N CYS A 209 -12.56 -1.63 6.35
CA CYS A 209 -11.63 -0.52 6.30
C CYS A 209 -10.27 -0.97 6.80
N ILE A 210 -9.49 -1.53 5.90
CA ILE A 210 -8.09 -1.86 6.12
C ILE A 210 -7.38 -1.41 4.85
N ASN A 211 -6.14 -0.92 4.96
CA ASN A 211 -5.27 -0.39 3.89
C ASN A 211 -4.90 -1.42 2.80
N ALA A 212 -5.76 -2.41 2.61
CA ALA A 212 -5.52 -3.69 2.01
C ALA A 212 -6.38 -3.84 0.76
N THR A 213 -6.39 -2.83 -0.10
CA THR A 213 -6.94 -2.97 -1.43
C THR A 213 -5.82 -2.87 -2.43
N ALA A 214 -5.65 -3.90 -3.24
CA ALA A 214 -4.77 -3.86 -4.39
C ALA A 214 -5.59 -4.17 -5.65
N ARG A 215 -5.13 -3.68 -6.79
CA ARG A 215 -5.84 -3.86 -8.05
C ARG A 215 -4.86 -4.32 -9.11
N ALA A 216 -5.33 -5.22 -9.95
CA ALA A 216 -4.61 -5.65 -11.14
C ALA A 216 -4.50 -4.49 -12.14
N VAL A 217 -3.38 -4.43 -12.87
CA VAL A 217 -3.11 -3.39 -13.87
C VAL A 217 -4.10 -3.46 -15.04
N ASP A 218 -4.66 -4.62 -15.32
CA ASP A 218 -5.74 -4.78 -16.31
C ASP A 218 -7.05 -4.07 -15.89
N GLY A 219 -7.19 -3.72 -14.61
CA GLY A 219 -8.34 -3.04 -14.04
C GLY A 219 -9.54 -3.95 -13.79
N TYR A 220 -9.48 -5.23 -14.13
CA TYR A 220 -10.60 -6.15 -13.99
C TYR A 220 -10.68 -6.75 -12.60
N LEU A 221 -9.56 -6.93 -11.90
CA LEU A 221 -9.53 -7.59 -10.59
C LEU A 221 -9.19 -6.61 -9.47
N ILE A 222 -9.93 -6.72 -8.36
CA ILE A 222 -9.77 -5.96 -7.14
C ILE A 222 -9.59 -6.96 -6.00
N GLY A 223 -8.44 -6.90 -5.33
CA GLY A 223 -8.19 -7.64 -4.10
C GLY A 223 -8.53 -6.78 -2.91
N TYR A 224 -9.19 -7.33 -1.90
CA TYR A 224 -9.38 -6.66 -0.62
C TYR A 224 -9.39 -7.62 0.57
N LEU A 225 -9.02 -7.14 1.75
CA LEU A 225 -9.29 -7.86 3.01
C LEU A 225 -10.73 -7.62 3.47
N GLY A 226 -11.46 -8.72 3.69
CA GLY A 226 -12.85 -8.70 4.12
C GLY A 226 -13.20 -9.94 4.92
N ASP A 227 -14.49 -10.21 5.04
CA ASP A 227 -15.00 -11.46 5.58
C ASP A 227 -15.57 -12.32 4.45
N ASP A 228 -15.41 -13.64 4.58
CA ASP A 228 -16.06 -14.60 3.70
C ASP A 228 -17.55 -14.79 4.07
N GLU A 229 -18.23 -15.72 3.40
CA GLU A 229 -19.65 -16.02 3.65
C GLU A 229 -19.91 -16.61 5.05
N ARG A 230 -18.87 -17.11 5.71
CA ARG A 230 -18.90 -17.65 7.07
C ARG A 230 -18.46 -16.60 8.10
N ASN A 231 -18.30 -15.35 7.69
CA ASN A 231 -17.85 -14.23 8.50
C ASN A 231 -16.42 -14.46 9.07
N GLN A 232 -15.56 -15.14 8.31
CA GLN A 232 -14.15 -15.35 8.62
C GLN A 232 -13.27 -14.41 7.81
N PRO A 233 -12.20 -13.85 8.41
CA PRO A 233 -11.26 -12.99 7.69
C PRO A 233 -10.65 -13.69 6.47
N SER A 234 -10.77 -13.06 5.31
CA SER A 234 -10.27 -13.57 4.04
C SER A 234 -9.77 -12.44 3.13
N ILE A 235 -8.84 -12.77 2.25
CA ILE A 235 -8.57 -11.96 1.06
C ILE A 235 -9.60 -12.36 0.01
N ARG A 236 -10.29 -11.36 -0.52
CA ARG A 236 -11.30 -11.50 -1.58
C ARG A 236 -10.74 -10.88 -2.84
N VAL A 237 -10.68 -11.66 -3.90
CA VAL A 237 -10.40 -11.14 -5.25
C VAL A 237 -11.72 -11.12 -6.00
N VAL A 238 -12.14 -9.93 -6.42
CA VAL A 238 -13.39 -9.73 -7.13
C VAL A 238 -13.13 -9.12 -8.50
N HIS A 239 -13.94 -9.51 -9.47
CA HIS A 239 -14.04 -8.83 -10.74
C HIS A 239 -14.65 -7.43 -10.55
N SER A 240 -14.39 -6.52 -11.47
CA SER A 240 -14.92 -5.15 -11.46
C SER A 240 -16.45 -5.09 -11.45
N SER A 241 -17.12 -6.16 -11.88
CA SER A 241 -18.58 -6.35 -11.78
C SER A 241 -19.07 -6.67 -10.35
N GLY A 242 -18.17 -6.93 -9.40
CA GLY A 242 -18.47 -7.38 -8.03
C GLY A 242 -18.51 -8.90 -7.87
N GLN A 243 -18.36 -9.68 -8.95
CA GLN A 243 -18.29 -11.14 -8.87
C GLN A 243 -17.02 -11.58 -8.15
N VAL A 244 -17.15 -12.52 -7.22
CA VAL A 244 -16.01 -13.11 -6.51
C VAL A 244 -15.29 -14.09 -7.44
N VAL A 245 -13.98 -13.91 -7.57
CA VAL A 245 -13.09 -14.74 -8.39
C VAL A 245 -12.27 -15.69 -7.51
N ALA A 246 -11.80 -15.20 -6.36
CA ALA A 246 -11.10 -16.02 -5.38
C ALA A 246 -11.42 -15.57 -3.95
N SER A 247 -11.38 -16.52 -3.01
CA SER A 247 -11.54 -16.28 -1.58
C SER A 247 -10.47 -17.06 -0.83
N ILE A 248 -9.48 -16.36 -0.30
CA ILE A 248 -8.30 -16.95 0.32
C ILE A 248 -8.38 -16.69 1.82
N PRO A 249 -8.29 -17.70 2.70
CA PRO A 249 -8.28 -17.49 4.14
C PRO A 249 -7.16 -16.51 4.55
N ALA A 250 -7.40 -15.60 5.50
CA ALA A 250 -6.35 -14.67 5.94
C ALA A 250 -5.30 -15.34 6.84
N GLY A 251 -5.63 -16.45 7.49
CA GLY A 251 -4.69 -17.25 8.30
C GLY A 251 -4.00 -18.29 7.42
N LEU A 252 -2.92 -17.88 6.75
CA LEU A 252 -2.27 -18.68 5.70
C LEU A 252 -1.07 -19.49 6.18
N VAL A 253 -0.36 -18.99 7.18
CA VAL A 253 0.85 -19.60 7.72
C VAL A 253 0.64 -19.78 9.21
N ASP A 254 1.09 -20.90 9.78
CA ASP A 254 0.86 -21.22 11.20
C ASP A 254 1.31 -20.07 12.11
N GLY A 255 0.34 -19.48 12.81
CA GLY A 255 0.56 -18.35 13.72
C GLY A 255 0.55 -16.97 13.08
N TYR A 256 0.48 -16.84 11.74
CA TYR A 256 0.49 -15.56 11.04
C TYR A 256 -0.82 -15.30 10.28
N TRP A 257 -1.19 -14.03 10.24
CA TRP A 257 -2.39 -13.54 9.55
C TRP A 257 -2.01 -12.47 8.54
N VAL A 258 -2.73 -12.43 7.43
CA VAL A 258 -2.65 -11.32 6.50
C VAL A 258 -3.28 -10.09 7.14
N THR A 259 -2.46 -9.07 7.38
CA THR A 259 -2.87 -7.79 7.96
C THR A 259 -3.04 -6.72 6.89
N ASN A 260 -2.33 -6.85 5.78
CA ASN A 260 -2.40 -5.92 4.68
C ASN A 260 -2.21 -6.60 3.31
N LEU A 261 -2.93 -6.10 2.31
CA LEU A 261 -2.72 -6.42 0.90
C LEU A 261 -1.99 -5.24 0.28
N VAL A 262 -0.71 -5.44 0.02
CA VAL A 262 0.23 -4.37 -0.34
C VAL A 262 0.17 -4.06 -1.82
N SER A 263 0.23 -5.08 -2.67
CA SER A 263 0.11 -4.93 -4.12
C SER A 263 -0.42 -6.20 -4.77
N MET A 264 -0.81 -6.08 -6.03
CA MET A 264 -1.37 -7.15 -6.84
C MET A 264 -0.72 -7.06 -8.22
N SER A 265 -0.31 -8.22 -8.73
CA SER A 265 0.23 -8.37 -10.09
C SER A 265 -0.72 -7.83 -11.16
N PRO A 266 -0.21 -7.50 -12.37
CA PRO A 266 -1.03 -7.04 -13.49
C PRO A 266 -2.23 -7.91 -13.84
N THR A 267 -2.13 -9.19 -13.54
CA THR A 267 -3.06 -10.27 -13.89
C THR A 267 -3.97 -10.65 -12.73
N GLY A 268 -3.72 -10.12 -11.53
CA GLY A 268 -4.35 -10.57 -10.29
C GLY A 268 -3.90 -11.94 -9.79
N ARG A 269 -2.90 -12.56 -10.45
CA ARG A 269 -2.35 -13.86 -10.06
C ARG A 269 -1.68 -13.85 -8.71
N HIS A 270 -0.77 -12.91 -8.54
CA HIS A 270 0.07 -12.82 -7.38
C HIS A 270 -0.37 -11.64 -6.52
N LEU A 271 -0.52 -11.90 -5.23
CA LEU A 271 -0.79 -10.90 -4.20
C LEU A 271 0.42 -10.78 -3.32
N CYS A 272 0.88 -9.55 -3.15
CA CYS A 272 1.91 -9.22 -2.20
C CYS A 272 1.23 -8.81 -0.89
N VAL A 273 1.53 -9.50 0.20
CA VAL A 273 0.84 -9.34 1.49
C VAL A 273 1.80 -9.12 2.65
N ASN A 274 1.31 -8.38 3.65
CA ASN A 274 1.95 -8.28 4.96
C ASN A 274 1.38 -9.37 5.88
N LEU A 275 2.27 -10.07 6.59
CA LEU A 275 1.97 -11.12 7.54
C LEU A 275 2.36 -10.66 8.95
N ALA A 276 1.52 -10.93 9.93
CA ALA A 276 1.86 -10.67 11.33
C ALA A 276 1.30 -11.74 12.28
N GLU A 277 2.02 -12.01 13.36
CA GLU A 277 1.64 -13.00 14.39
C GLU A 277 0.34 -12.63 15.13
N ALA A 278 0.06 -11.34 15.18
CA ALA A 278 -1.20 -10.78 15.62
C ALA A 278 -1.69 -9.81 14.55
N ALA A 279 -2.99 -9.49 14.55
CA ALA A 279 -3.55 -8.42 13.73
C ALA A 279 -3.08 -7.03 14.21
N SER A 280 -1.77 -6.79 14.14
CA SER A 280 -1.12 -5.50 14.37
C SER A 280 -0.75 -4.91 13.03
N ASP A 281 -1.05 -3.64 12.85
CA ASP A 281 -0.67 -2.90 11.64
C ASP A 281 0.86 -2.82 11.55
N GLY A 282 1.45 -3.65 10.68
CA GLY A 282 2.82 -3.49 10.23
C GLY A 282 2.94 -2.35 9.22
N PRO A 283 4.14 -1.75 9.06
CA PRO A 283 4.43 -0.98 7.84
C PRO A 283 4.15 -1.91 6.65
N GLY A 284 3.50 -1.41 5.59
CA GLY A 284 3.00 -2.24 4.47
C GLY A 284 4.11 -2.88 3.63
N THR A 285 4.81 -3.86 4.20
CA THR A 285 5.87 -4.66 3.60
C THR A 285 5.30 -5.95 3.01
N CYS A 286 5.99 -6.47 1.99
CA CYS A 286 5.64 -7.73 1.36
C CYS A 286 6.37 -8.89 2.02
N ASP A 287 5.73 -9.50 3.00
CA ASP A 287 6.34 -10.62 3.71
C ASP A 287 6.09 -11.93 2.96
N ALA A 288 5.05 -11.98 2.13
CA ALA A 288 4.77 -13.12 1.27
C ALA A 288 4.08 -12.71 -0.03
N VAL A 289 4.27 -13.57 -1.03
CA VAL A 289 3.51 -13.58 -2.29
C VAL A 289 2.56 -14.77 -2.28
N ILE A 290 1.29 -14.53 -2.58
CA ILE A 290 0.25 -15.56 -2.69
C ILE A 290 -0.15 -15.70 -4.15
N ASP A 291 -0.11 -16.91 -4.70
CA ASP A 291 -0.79 -17.22 -5.96
C ASP A 291 -2.29 -17.42 -5.68
N THR A 292 -3.14 -16.59 -6.28
CA THR A 292 -4.58 -16.54 -6.02
C THR A 292 -5.34 -17.77 -6.50
N TRP A 293 -4.76 -18.57 -7.40
CA TRP A 293 -5.40 -19.77 -7.97
C TRP A 293 -4.95 -21.06 -7.30
N THR A 294 -3.73 -21.12 -6.82
CA THR A 294 -3.24 -22.31 -6.10
C THR A 294 -3.34 -22.12 -4.60
N SER A 295 -3.48 -20.86 -4.14
CA SER A 295 -3.32 -20.47 -2.73
C SER A 295 -1.99 -20.92 -2.14
N THR A 296 -0.98 -21.10 -3.00
CA THR A 296 0.39 -21.32 -2.56
C THR A 296 0.97 -20.01 -2.06
N VAL A 297 1.70 -20.09 -0.96
CA VAL A 297 2.30 -18.93 -0.32
C VAL A 297 3.82 -19.07 -0.40
N ALA A 298 4.46 -18.15 -1.11
CA ALA A 298 5.90 -17.99 -1.14
C ALA A 298 6.27 -16.90 -0.13
N VAL A 299 6.81 -17.29 1.01
CA VAL A 299 7.29 -16.34 2.03
C VAL A 299 8.61 -15.75 1.55
N HIS A 300 8.73 -14.42 1.53
CA HIS A 300 9.99 -13.78 1.18
C HIS A 300 11.02 -14.03 2.29
N PRO A 301 12.25 -14.44 1.93
CA PRO A 301 13.32 -14.60 2.90
C PRO A 301 13.80 -13.21 3.33
N GLU A 302 13.21 -12.61 4.36
CA GLU A 302 13.66 -11.30 4.83
C GLU A 302 14.69 -11.40 5.97
N ASP A 303 15.95 -11.14 5.62
CA ASP A 303 16.93 -10.53 6.53
C ASP A 303 16.97 -9.01 6.24
N GLY A 304 15.88 -8.27 6.46
CA GLY A 304 15.81 -6.87 6.04
C GLY A 304 14.59 -6.07 6.48
N PHE A 305 14.61 -4.78 6.16
CA PHE A 305 13.42 -3.91 6.19
C PHE A 305 13.09 -3.53 4.74
N THR A 306 11.99 -4.06 4.25
CA THR A 306 11.38 -3.64 2.99
C THR A 306 10.55 -2.38 3.22
N ALA A 307 10.67 -1.39 2.35
CA ALA A 307 9.93 -0.12 2.47
C ALA A 307 8.86 0.04 1.39
N LEU A 308 9.00 -0.67 0.26
CA LEU A 308 8.05 -0.68 -0.84
C LEU A 308 8.09 -2.04 -1.52
N SER A 309 6.91 -2.52 -1.92
CA SER A 309 6.77 -3.69 -2.77
C SER A 309 5.61 -3.49 -3.72
N VAL A 310 5.91 -3.40 -5.02
CA VAL A 310 4.91 -3.16 -6.06
C VAL A 310 5.16 -4.13 -7.20
N PHE A 311 4.10 -4.70 -7.74
CA PHE A 311 4.18 -5.37 -9.03
C PHE A 311 4.16 -4.31 -10.15
N PRO A 312 5.27 -4.11 -10.88
CA PRO A 312 5.25 -3.45 -12.19
C PRO A 312 4.38 -4.21 -13.22
N ASP A 313 4.49 -3.83 -14.48
CA ASP A 313 3.73 -4.41 -15.60
C ASP A 313 4.18 -5.82 -16.00
N ASP A 314 5.29 -6.31 -15.46
CA ASP A 314 5.71 -7.70 -15.51
C ASP A 314 5.54 -8.33 -14.13
N ASP A 315 5.11 -9.59 -14.07
CA ASP A 315 4.67 -10.30 -12.86
C ASP A 315 5.75 -10.47 -11.77
N HIS A 316 6.88 -9.78 -11.91
CA HIS A 316 7.91 -9.63 -10.90
C HIS A 316 7.48 -8.60 -9.84
N LEU A 317 7.99 -8.75 -8.63
CA LEU A 317 7.80 -7.82 -7.54
C LEU A 317 9.01 -6.88 -7.45
N LEU A 318 8.82 -5.59 -7.69
CA LEU A 318 9.82 -4.57 -7.40
C LEU A 318 9.79 -4.28 -5.90
N THR A 319 10.84 -4.63 -5.18
CA THR A 319 11.02 -4.32 -3.77
C THR A 319 12.05 -3.22 -3.56
N TRP A 320 11.80 -2.33 -2.61
CA TRP A 320 12.75 -1.36 -2.11
C TRP A 320 13.17 -1.78 -0.72
N GLN A 321 14.43 -2.16 -0.55
CA GLN A 321 14.88 -2.67 0.74
C GLN A 321 16.24 -2.15 1.14
N ARG A 322 16.45 -2.08 2.46
CA ARG A 322 17.79 -1.92 3.00
C ARG A 322 18.48 -3.29 2.97
N ILE A 323 19.28 -3.52 1.94
CA ILE A 323 20.02 -4.78 1.78
C ILE A 323 21.01 -4.93 2.94
N ALA A 324 20.95 -6.07 3.64
CA ALA A 324 21.87 -6.38 4.73
C ALA A 324 23.33 -6.24 4.27
N GLY A 325 24.13 -5.48 5.02
CA GLY A 325 25.53 -5.22 4.69
C GLY A 325 25.77 -4.11 3.66
N GLN A 326 24.73 -3.48 3.11
CA GLN A 326 24.86 -2.22 2.38
C GLN A 326 24.49 -1.01 3.27
N ASP A 327 25.31 0.04 3.17
CA ASP A 327 25.06 1.30 3.89
C ASP A 327 23.88 2.09 3.35
N ARG A 328 23.40 1.74 2.14
CA ARG A 328 22.33 2.47 1.45
C ARG A 328 21.24 1.51 0.97
N PRO A 329 19.97 1.96 0.99
CA PRO A 329 18.88 1.22 0.40
C PRO A 329 19.04 1.13 -1.12
N GLY A 330 18.64 0.00 -1.68
CA GLY A 330 18.54 -0.21 -3.12
C GLY A 330 17.16 -0.75 -3.49
N TRP A 331 16.96 -0.98 -4.78
CA TRP A 331 15.84 -1.79 -5.24
C TRP A 331 16.31 -3.17 -5.67
N ASP A 332 15.46 -4.16 -5.43
CA ASP A 332 15.58 -5.49 -6.00
C ASP A 332 14.31 -5.76 -6.83
N LEU A 333 14.50 -6.36 -7.99
CA LEU A 333 13.41 -6.98 -8.72
C LEU A 333 13.43 -8.46 -8.32
N VAL A 334 12.31 -8.93 -7.77
CA VAL A 334 12.17 -10.26 -7.19
C VAL A 334 11.12 -11.02 -7.99
N ASP A 335 11.44 -12.26 -8.32
CA ASP A 335 10.50 -13.19 -8.94
C ASP A 335 9.47 -13.68 -7.91
N VAL A 336 8.36 -14.25 -8.38
CA VAL A 336 7.22 -14.66 -7.53
C VAL A 336 7.58 -15.81 -6.59
N ASP A 337 8.67 -16.52 -6.88
CA ASP A 337 9.27 -17.55 -6.03
C ASP A 337 10.21 -16.97 -4.95
N GLY A 338 10.33 -15.65 -4.88
CA GLY A 338 11.19 -14.94 -3.93
C GLY A 338 12.64 -14.75 -4.39
N ARG A 339 13.00 -15.19 -5.60
CA ARG A 339 14.38 -15.07 -6.12
C ARG A 339 14.64 -13.68 -6.69
N VAL A 340 15.72 -13.03 -6.24
CA VAL A 340 16.17 -11.77 -6.83
C VAL A 340 16.64 -12.00 -8.28
N VAL A 341 16.02 -11.30 -9.24
CA VAL A 341 16.36 -11.32 -10.67
C VAL A 341 17.24 -10.16 -11.10
N ALA A 342 17.12 -9.01 -10.44
CA ALA A 342 17.95 -7.84 -10.68
C ALA A 342 18.07 -6.96 -9.42
N THR A 343 19.16 -6.20 -9.33
CA THR A 343 19.38 -5.21 -8.26
C THR A 343 19.77 -3.88 -8.88
N GLY A 344 19.28 -2.80 -8.27
CA GLY A 344 19.47 -1.44 -8.71
C GLY A 344 20.53 -0.64 -7.97
N PRO A 345 20.84 0.58 -8.46
CA PRO A 345 21.60 1.55 -7.70
C PRO A 345 20.86 1.96 -6.42
N ALA A 346 21.62 2.48 -5.46
CA ALA A 346 21.05 3.05 -4.26
C ALA A 346 20.13 4.24 -4.60
N GLY A 347 19.02 4.37 -3.89
CA GLY A 347 18.11 5.49 -4.03
C GLY A 347 17.86 6.18 -2.69
N PRO A 348 16.72 6.88 -2.56
CA PRO A 348 16.46 7.66 -1.37
C PRO A 348 16.28 6.78 -0.12
N ASP A 349 16.66 7.32 1.04
CA ASP A 349 16.58 6.66 2.35
C ASP A 349 15.15 6.21 2.65
N PRO A 350 14.85 4.92 2.88
CA PRO A 350 13.48 4.45 3.03
C PRO A 350 12.85 4.90 4.35
N ALA A 351 13.64 5.46 5.28
CA ALA A 351 13.14 5.95 6.55
C ALA A 351 12.12 7.07 6.33
N GLY A 352 10.83 6.76 6.53
CA GLY A 352 9.72 7.69 6.32
C GLY A 352 9.05 7.59 4.95
N PHE A 353 9.45 6.64 4.10
CA PHE A 353 8.80 6.37 2.84
C PHE A 353 7.40 5.78 3.04
N ARG A 354 6.40 6.42 2.46
CA ARG A 354 5.10 5.80 2.20
C ARG A 354 4.92 5.71 0.69
N PRO A 355 5.21 4.56 0.08
CA PRO A 355 5.05 4.40 -1.35
C PRO A 355 3.57 4.54 -1.72
N LEU A 356 3.32 5.18 -2.86
CA LEU A 356 1.97 5.32 -3.40
C LEU A 356 1.77 4.45 -4.63
N ARG A 357 2.69 4.55 -5.61
CA ARG A 357 2.52 3.88 -6.92
C ARG A 357 3.79 3.92 -7.76
N TYR A 358 3.97 2.94 -8.63
CA TYR A 358 4.86 3.01 -9.80
C TYR A 358 4.06 3.38 -11.06
N VAL A 359 4.56 4.32 -11.84
CA VAL A 359 3.99 4.80 -13.11
C VAL A 359 5.04 4.61 -14.21
N PRO A 360 4.80 3.76 -15.23
CA PRO A 360 5.79 3.39 -16.27
C PRO A 360 6.33 4.52 -17.15
#